data_AF-A0A9X3XM08-F1
#
_entry.id   AF-A0A9X3XM08-F1
#
_cell.length_a   1.000
_cell.length_b   1.000
_cell.length_c   1.000
_cell.angle_alpha   90.00
_cell.angle_beta   90.00
_cell.angle_gamma   90.00
#
_symmetry.space_group_name_H-M   'P 1'
#
loop_
_entity.id
_entity.type
_entity.pdbx_description
1 polymer ?
#
loop_
_entity_poly.entity_id
_entity_poly.type
_entity_poly.pdbx_seq_one_letter_code
_entity_poly.pdbx_strand_id
1 'polypeptide(L)'
;MKLTNNQEIAKEITESLNKELYKHSDDEINKILKLHRNNRDIILNEIGKVILSYNVKDDSLNLTESERIKLNKDLHEKINNLLKNETKEEISKVTKILKEVTLDKYYANSYVMSLGLDFTLKKVSDKQLNRIINNTIEGKIFSDRIWDNKNKVAKKLKLEVKKFLNGETNLNNIEKIIKGKYNSNAFNTKRLVRTETARVMEQANEVFAKENNIKYQLFSATLDNSTSEICSDLDGEIFEYYDSNKPIPPLHPNCRSTLISLPSKEYKPKTRLNNITKERINYKTYQDWKVEQDL
;
A
#
# COMPACT_ATOMS: atom_id res chain seq x y z
N MET A 1 26.78 10.06 -23.44
CA MET A 1 25.98 10.26 -24.68
C MET A 1 24.85 11.23 -24.35
N LYS A 2 24.65 12.32 -25.11
CA LYS A 2 23.53 13.24 -24.86
C LYS A 2 22.22 12.53 -25.21
N LEU A 3 21.24 12.59 -24.31
CA LEU A 3 19.90 12.10 -24.59
C LEU A 3 19.27 12.90 -25.74
N THR A 4 18.46 12.25 -26.57
CA THR A 4 17.60 12.93 -27.53
C THR A 4 16.48 13.66 -26.78
N ASN A 5 15.88 14.68 -27.40
CA ASN A 5 14.74 15.42 -26.82
C ASN A 5 13.60 14.47 -26.41
N ASN A 6 13.37 13.41 -27.18
CA ASN A 6 12.36 12.41 -26.89
C ASN A 6 12.70 11.58 -25.65
N GLN A 7 13.98 11.28 -25.39
CA GLN A 7 14.40 10.56 -24.18
C GLN A 7 14.27 11.43 -22.93
N GLU A 8 14.40 12.76 -23.04
CA GLU A 8 14.14 13.69 -21.93
C GLU A 8 12.64 13.76 -21.60
N ILE A 9 11.77 13.90 -22.61
CA ILE A 9 10.30 13.86 -22.47
C ILE A 9 9.85 12.53 -21.85
N ALA A 10 10.43 11.42 -22.28
CA ALA A 10 10.08 10.10 -21.80
C ALA A 10 10.32 9.95 -20.28
N LYS A 11 11.39 10.53 -19.74
CA LYS A 11 11.65 10.55 -18.30
C LYS A 11 10.60 11.36 -17.52
N GLU A 12 10.19 12.50 -18.05
CA GLU A 12 9.15 13.33 -17.41
C GLU A 12 7.82 12.59 -17.33
N ILE A 13 7.52 11.79 -18.36
CA ILE A 13 6.37 10.90 -18.40
C ILE A 13 6.50 9.81 -17.32
N THR A 14 7.67 9.17 -17.14
CA THR A 14 7.84 8.10 -16.12
C THR A 14 7.57 8.56 -14.69
N GLU A 15 8.11 9.71 -14.26
CA GLU A 15 7.89 10.22 -12.90
C GLU A 15 6.43 10.63 -12.68
N SER A 16 5.80 11.24 -13.69
CA SER A 16 4.37 11.61 -13.62
C SER A 16 3.47 10.37 -13.58
N LEU A 17 3.78 9.35 -14.38
CA LEU A 17 3.05 8.08 -14.39
C LEU A 17 3.18 7.35 -13.06
N ASN A 18 4.37 7.28 -12.46
CA ASN A 18 4.56 6.68 -11.14
C ASN A 18 3.64 7.34 -10.09
N LYS A 19 3.51 8.67 -10.11
CA LYS A 19 2.62 9.40 -9.21
C LYS A 19 1.15 9.08 -9.45
N GLU A 20 0.72 9.06 -10.71
CA GLU A 20 -0.67 8.69 -11.06
C GLU A 20 -0.98 7.25 -10.65
N LEU A 21 -0.03 6.32 -10.76
CA LEU A 21 -0.20 4.94 -10.29
C LEU A 21 -0.38 4.85 -8.76
N TYR A 22 0.39 5.62 -8.00
CA TYR A 22 0.20 5.70 -6.55
C TYR A 22 -1.16 6.33 -6.19
N LYS A 23 -1.59 7.36 -6.92
CA LYS A 23 -2.89 8.02 -6.72
C LYS A 23 -4.05 7.07 -7.04
N HIS A 24 -3.99 6.37 -8.16
CA HIS A 24 -4.97 5.33 -8.53
C HIS A 24 -5.07 4.25 -7.45
N SER A 25 -3.92 3.75 -6.96
CA SER A 25 -3.88 2.80 -5.85
C SER A 25 -4.54 3.38 -4.58
N ASP A 26 -4.24 4.63 -4.21
CA ASP A 26 -4.86 5.30 -3.07
C ASP A 26 -6.39 5.47 -3.20
N ASP A 27 -6.88 5.77 -4.41
CA ASP A 27 -8.32 5.88 -4.69
C ASP A 27 -9.03 4.52 -4.60
N GLU A 28 -8.40 3.44 -5.09
CA GLU A 28 -8.93 2.09 -4.93
C GLU A 28 -8.87 1.61 -3.47
N ILE A 29 -7.84 1.99 -2.70
CA ILE A 29 -7.77 1.73 -1.26
C ILE A 29 -8.97 2.35 -0.55
N ASN A 30 -9.39 3.57 -0.92
CA ASN A 30 -10.55 4.21 -0.30
C ASN A 30 -11.84 3.39 -0.44
N LYS A 31 -11.98 2.61 -1.52
CA LYS A 31 -13.11 1.67 -1.70
C LYS A 31 -13.04 0.50 -0.72
N ILE A 32 -11.84 -0.04 -0.45
CA ILE A 32 -11.62 -1.06 0.58
C ILE A 32 -11.94 -0.48 1.98
N LEU A 33 -11.49 0.74 2.26
CA LEU A 33 -11.77 1.41 3.53
C LEU A 33 -13.26 1.74 3.72
N LYS A 34 -14.01 1.91 2.63
CA LYS A 34 -15.47 2.02 2.69
C LYS A 34 -16.12 0.70 3.11
N LEU A 35 -15.64 -0.44 2.59
CA LEU A 35 -16.10 -1.76 3.01
C LEU A 35 -15.86 -1.99 4.52
N HIS A 36 -14.67 -1.63 5.01
CA HIS A 36 -14.35 -1.72 6.44
C HIS A 36 -15.31 -0.88 7.30
N ARG A 37 -15.61 0.35 6.88
CA ARG A 37 -16.57 1.23 7.56
C ARG A 37 -17.98 0.64 7.59
N ASN A 38 -18.45 0.08 6.47
CA ASN A 38 -19.76 -0.56 6.40
C ASN A 38 -19.85 -1.75 7.38
N ASN A 39 -18.83 -2.62 7.41
CA ASN A 39 -18.83 -3.77 8.32
C ASN A 39 -18.75 -3.37 9.79
N ARG A 40 -17.98 -2.33 10.10
CA ARG A 40 -17.97 -1.72 11.42
C ARG A 40 -19.38 -1.27 11.82
N ASP A 41 -20.07 -0.55 10.94
CA ASP A 41 -21.39 0.01 11.22
C ASP A 41 -22.44 -1.10 11.39
N ILE A 42 -22.33 -2.21 10.64
CA ILE A 42 -23.14 -3.41 10.88
C ILE A 42 -22.93 -3.96 12.29
N ILE A 43 -21.67 -4.12 12.73
CA ILE A 43 -21.37 -4.63 14.08
C ILE A 43 -21.90 -3.67 15.15
N LEU A 44 -21.69 -2.37 14.99
CA LEU A 44 -22.20 -1.35 15.92
C LEU A 44 -23.73 -1.37 15.99
N ASN A 45 -24.41 -1.55 14.86
CA ASN A 45 -25.87 -1.67 14.83
C ASN A 45 -26.35 -2.92 15.56
N GLU A 46 -25.67 -4.07 15.41
CA GLU A 46 -26.02 -5.27 16.17
C GLU A 46 -25.80 -5.05 17.69
N ILE A 47 -24.71 -4.41 18.09
CA ILE A 47 -24.49 -4.03 19.50
C ILE A 47 -25.59 -3.08 19.97
N GLY A 48 -25.96 -2.08 19.17
CA GLY A 48 -27.03 -1.13 19.50
C GLY A 48 -28.39 -1.83 19.70
N LYS A 49 -28.72 -2.82 18.87
CA LYS A 49 -29.93 -3.64 19.08
C LYS A 49 -29.89 -4.38 20.42
N VAL A 50 -28.74 -4.95 20.79
CA VAL A 50 -28.57 -5.58 22.10
C VAL A 50 -28.83 -4.57 23.21
N ILE A 51 -28.24 -3.37 23.13
CA ILE A 51 -28.43 -2.31 24.14
C ILE A 51 -29.92 -1.96 24.31
N LEU A 52 -30.66 -1.84 23.20
CA LEU A 52 -32.09 -1.53 23.23
C LEU A 52 -32.97 -2.69 23.74
N SER A 53 -32.47 -3.93 23.73
CA SER A 53 -33.27 -5.12 24.07
C SER A 53 -33.16 -5.55 25.53
N TYR A 54 -32.22 -4.97 26.30
CA TYR A 54 -31.91 -5.42 27.65
C TYR A 54 -31.83 -4.25 28.63
N ASN A 55 -32.17 -4.52 29.90
CA ASN A 55 -32.11 -3.51 30.95
C ASN A 55 -30.65 -3.12 31.25
N VAL A 56 -30.43 -1.85 31.55
CA VAL A 56 -29.13 -1.29 31.91
C VAL A 56 -29.06 -1.04 33.41
N LYS A 57 -27.96 -1.43 34.04
CA LYS A 57 -27.63 -1.14 35.43
C LYS A 57 -26.15 -0.77 35.51
N ASP A 58 -25.82 0.33 36.19
CA ASP A 58 -24.44 0.80 36.40
C ASP A 58 -23.64 0.88 35.07
N ASP A 59 -24.24 1.50 34.05
CA ASP A 59 -23.71 1.62 32.67
C ASP A 59 -23.35 0.30 31.97
N SER A 60 -23.89 -0.83 32.46
CA SER A 60 -23.67 -2.18 31.94
C SER A 60 -24.99 -2.89 31.65
N LEU A 61 -24.96 -3.86 30.74
CA LEU A 61 -26.14 -4.69 30.46
C LEU A 61 -26.41 -5.63 31.64
N ASN A 62 -27.64 -5.64 32.14
CA ASN A 62 -28.10 -6.58 33.14
C ASN A 62 -28.55 -7.89 32.47
N LEU A 63 -27.57 -8.75 32.19
CA LEU A 63 -27.76 -10.03 31.49
C LEU A 63 -27.64 -11.22 32.45
N THR A 64 -28.49 -12.22 32.26
CA THR A 64 -28.26 -13.56 32.81
C THR A 64 -27.08 -14.24 32.10
N GLU A 65 -26.51 -15.26 32.74
CA GLU A 65 -25.39 -16.01 32.15
C GLU A 65 -25.77 -16.68 30.82
N SER A 66 -27.01 -17.19 30.70
CA SER A 66 -27.52 -17.80 29.48
C SER A 66 -27.62 -16.79 28.33
N GLU A 67 -28.13 -15.59 28.60
CA GLU A 67 -28.22 -14.51 27.61
C GLU A 67 -26.83 -14.05 27.16
N ARG A 68 -25.90 -13.90 28.11
CA ARG A 68 -24.51 -13.55 27.82
C ARG A 68 -23.85 -14.56 26.89
N ILE A 69 -23.97 -15.86 27.18
CA ILE A 69 -23.40 -16.94 26.34
C ILE A 69 -23.99 -16.89 24.93
N LYS A 70 -25.32 -16.75 24.82
CA LYS A 70 -26.03 -16.68 23.54
C LYS A 70 -25.59 -15.47 22.71
N LEU A 71 -25.65 -14.27 23.29
CA LEU A 71 -25.24 -13.02 22.63
C LEU A 71 -23.78 -13.05 22.19
N ASN A 72 -22.89 -13.58 23.04
CA ASN A 72 -21.48 -13.69 22.71
C ASN A 72 -21.26 -14.63 21.51
N LYS A 73 -21.96 -15.78 21.48
CA LYS A 73 -21.91 -16.70 20.33
C LYS A 73 -22.41 -16.02 19.05
N ASP A 74 -23.58 -15.39 19.10
CA ASP A 74 -24.24 -14.78 17.93
C ASP A 74 -23.40 -13.64 17.35
N LEU A 75 -22.89 -12.74 18.21
CA LEU A 75 -22.03 -11.63 17.78
C LEU A 75 -20.67 -12.13 17.25
N HIS A 76 -20.08 -13.18 17.85
CA HIS A 76 -18.84 -13.77 17.35
C HIS A 76 -19.02 -14.39 15.97
N GLU A 77 -20.12 -15.11 15.75
CA GLU A 77 -20.46 -15.68 14.45
C GLU A 77 -20.66 -14.58 13.40
N LYS A 78 -21.40 -13.52 13.75
CA LYS A 78 -21.59 -12.35 12.89
C LYS A 78 -20.25 -11.70 12.50
N ILE A 79 -19.36 -11.47 13.48
CA ILE A 79 -18.02 -10.90 13.25
C ILE A 79 -17.21 -11.80 12.30
N ASN A 80 -17.18 -13.11 12.55
CA ASN A 80 -16.42 -14.03 11.71
C ASN A 80 -16.94 -14.02 10.26
N ASN A 81 -18.26 -14.04 10.06
CA ASN A 81 -18.87 -14.03 8.74
C ASN A 81 -18.59 -12.73 7.98
N LEU A 82 -18.74 -11.57 8.64
CA LEU A 82 -18.44 -10.27 8.05
C LEU A 82 -16.96 -10.17 7.64
N LEU A 83 -16.05 -10.52 8.54
CA LEU A 83 -14.61 -10.42 8.27
C LEU A 83 -14.12 -11.44 7.25
N LYS A 84 -14.74 -12.63 7.16
CA LYS A 84 -14.45 -13.60 6.10
C LYS A 84 -14.83 -13.06 4.73
N ASN A 85 -15.99 -12.45 4.60
CA ASN A 85 -16.42 -11.81 3.35
C ASN A 85 -15.56 -10.58 3.02
N GLU A 86 -15.28 -9.74 4.03
CA GLU A 86 -14.38 -8.59 3.90
C GLU A 86 -13.01 -9.01 3.35
N THR A 87 -12.44 -10.09 3.86
CA THR A 87 -11.13 -10.59 3.44
C THR A 87 -11.12 -11.03 1.99
N LYS A 88 -12.17 -11.74 1.54
CA LYS A 88 -12.29 -12.17 0.14
C LYS A 88 -12.37 -10.99 -0.81
N GLU A 89 -13.18 -9.99 -0.48
CA GLU A 89 -13.30 -8.78 -1.28
C GLU A 89 -12.01 -7.95 -1.26
N GLU A 90 -11.38 -7.80 -0.11
CA GLU A 90 -10.11 -7.09 0.04
C GLU A 90 -9.02 -7.75 -0.80
N ILE A 91 -8.86 -9.07 -0.73
CA ILE A 91 -7.90 -9.81 -1.56
C ILE A 91 -8.21 -9.62 -3.05
N SER A 92 -9.48 -9.72 -3.46
CA SER A 92 -9.88 -9.52 -4.86
C SER A 92 -9.51 -8.12 -5.36
N LYS A 93 -9.85 -7.07 -4.60
CA LYS A 93 -9.54 -5.68 -4.94
C LYS A 93 -8.04 -5.42 -4.96
N VAL A 94 -7.30 -5.88 -3.95
CA VAL A 94 -5.84 -5.72 -3.92
C VAL A 94 -5.18 -6.47 -5.07
N THR A 95 -5.63 -7.69 -5.39
CA THR A 95 -5.13 -8.43 -6.57
C THR A 95 -5.30 -7.61 -7.85
N LYS A 96 -6.46 -6.98 -8.04
CA LYS A 96 -6.74 -6.12 -9.19
C LYS A 96 -5.79 -4.92 -9.23
N ILE A 97 -5.65 -4.19 -8.12
CA ILE A 97 -4.72 -3.05 -8.00
C ILE A 97 -3.30 -3.48 -8.38
N LEU A 98 -2.81 -4.59 -7.82
CA LEU A 98 -1.46 -5.07 -8.08
C LEU A 98 -1.27 -5.49 -9.54
N LYS A 99 -2.28 -6.10 -10.18
CA LYS A 99 -2.23 -6.42 -11.62
C LYS A 99 -2.13 -5.17 -12.49
N GLU A 100 -3.03 -4.22 -12.28
CA GLU A 100 -3.09 -2.96 -13.04
C GLU A 100 -1.77 -2.21 -12.92
N VAL A 101 -1.32 -1.94 -11.69
CA VAL A 101 -0.08 -1.21 -11.43
C VAL A 101 1.14 -1.91 -12.03
N THR A 102 1.22 -3.25 -11.97
CA THR A 102 2.34 -4.00 -12.58
C THR A 102 2.38 -3.79 -14.09
N LEU A 103 1.23 -3.94 -14.76
CA LEU A 103 1.14 -3.82 -16.20
C LEU A 103 1.37 -2.38 -16.65
N ASP A 104 0.72 -1.42 -16.00
CA ASP A 104 0.85 -0.01 -16.33
C ASP A 104 2.30 0.46 -16.14
N LYS A 105 2.97 0.04 -15.06
CA LYS A 105 4.38 0.37 -14.85
C LYS A 105 5.28 -0.20 -15.94
N TYR A 106 5.10 -1.46 -16.31
CA TYR A 106 5.89 -2.10 -17.36
C TYR A 106 5.65 -1.45 -18.74
N TYR A 107 4.39 -1.19 -19.09
CA TYR A 107 4.03 -0.60 -20.37
C TYR A 107 4.34 0.89 -20.45
N ALA A 108 4.26 1.62 -19.34
CA ALA A 108 4.76 2.99 -19.23
C ALA A 108 6.25 3.06 -19.58
N ASN A 109 7.07 2.22 -18.95
CA ASN A 109 8.51 2.15 -19.24
C ASN A 109 8.78 1.79 -20.72
N SER A 110 8.00 0.86 -21.28
CA SER A 110 8.09 0.43 -22.68
C SER A 110 7.73 1.55 -23.67
N TYR A 111 6.64 2.28 -23.40
CA TYR A 111 6.23 3.42 -24.21
C TYR A 111 7.30 4.52 -24.20
N VAL A 112 7.80 4.85 -23.01
CA VAL A 112 8.90 5.80 -22.79
C VAL A 112 10.13 5.43 -23.64
N MET A 113 10.51 4.15 -23.66
CA MET A 113 11.62 3.66 -24.48
C MET A 113 11.36 3.83 -25.99
N SER A 114 10.13 3.55 -26.43
CA SER A 114 9.74 3.64 -27.86
C SER A 114 9.78 5.06 -28.44
N LEU A 115 9.72 6.10 -27.60
CA LEU A 115 9.79 7.49 -28.06
C LEU A 115 11.19 7.85 -28.59
N GLY A 116 12.23 7.15 -28.14
CA GLY A 116 13.63 7.51 -28.42
C GLY A 116 14.44 6.46 -29.16
N LEU A 117 13.93 5.23 -29.33
CA LEU A 117 14.64 4.08 -29.90
C LEU A 117 13.68 3.20 -30.71
N ASP A 118 14.24 2.45 -31.67
CA ASP A 118 13.52 1.33 -32.29
C ASP A 118 13.26 0.25 -31.22
N PHE A 119 11.99 0.10 -30.85
CA PHE A 119 11.58 -0.67 -29.68
C PHE A 119 10.45 -1.62 -30.05
N THR A 120 10.65 -2.90 -29.79
CA THR A 120 9.60 -3.92 -29.91
C THR A 120 8.94 -4.15 -28.56
N LEU A 121 7.65 -3.84 -28.47
CA LEU A 121 6.86 -4.08 -27.27
C LEU A 121 6.78 -5.58 -26.97
N LYS A 122 7.31 -5.98 -25.81
CA LYS A 122 7.13 -7.32 -25.24
C LYS A 122 5.87 -7.36 -24.39
N LYS A 123 5.12 -8.45 -24.47
CA LYS A 123 3.94 -8.67 -23.62
C LYS A 123 4.36 -9.29 -22.30
N VAL A 124 3.81 -8.80 -21.20
CA VAL A 124 3.96 -9.46 -19.90
C VAL A 124 3.12 -10.73 -19.88
N SER A 125 3.75 -11.89 -19.77
CA SER A 125 3.03 -13.17 -19.66
C SER A 125 2.30 -13.31 -18.32
N ASP A 126 1.20 -14.07 -18.29
CA ASP A 126 0.47 -14.36 -17.03
C ASP A 126 1.37 -15.01 -15.98
N LYS A 127 2.31 -15.86 -16.41
CA LYS A 127 3.29 -16.49 -15.52
C LYS A 127 4.19 -15.43 -14.86
N GLN A 128 4.66 -14.46 -15.62
CA GLN A 128 5.49 -13.36 -15.13
C GLN A 128 4.70 -12.44 -14.20
N LEU A 129 3.47 -12.08 -14.58
CA LEU A 129 2.57 -11.27 -13.78
C LEU A 129 2.26 -11.94 -12.44
N ASN A 130 1.89 -13.21 -12.45
CA ASN A 130 1.60 -13.98 -11.23
C ASN A 130 2.85 -14.11 -10.34
N ARG A 131 4.05 -14.28 -10.91
CA ARG A 131 5.29 -14.31 -10.15
C ARG A 131 5.56 -12.97 -9.44
N ILE A 132 5.34 -11.85 -10.13
CA ILE A 132 5.51 -10.52 -9.54
C ILE A 132 4.50 -10.31 -8.41
N ILE A 133 3.23 -10.58 -8.64
CA ILE A 133 2.17 -10.32 -7.66
C ILE A 133 2.33 -11.20 -6.43
N ASN A 134 2.65 -12.48 -6.62
CA ASN A 134 2.76 -13.47 -5.54
C ASN A 134 4.19 -13.63 -5.00
N ASN A 135 5.05 -12.63 -5.20
CA ASN A 135 6.35 -12.64 -4.55
C ASN A 135 6.18 -12.56 -3.02
N THR A 136 7.00 -13.31 -2.28
CA THR A 136 6.88 -13.40 -0.83
C THR A 136 7.70 -12.32 -0.11
N ILE A 137 7.18 -11.87 1.03
CA ILE A 137 7.94 -11.14 2.05
C ILE A 137 7.87 -11.98 3.31
N GLU A 138 9.02 -12.32 3.90
CA GLU A 138 9.11 -13.21 5.06
C GLU A 138 8.34 -14.54 4.84
N GLY A 139 8.42 -15.09 3.63
CA GLY A 139 7.76 -16.34 3.26
C GLY A 139 6.25 -16.24 2.99
N LYS A 140 5.64 -15.05 3.04
CA LYS A 140 4.19 -14.84 2.84
C LYS A 140 3.88 -13.97 1.64
N ILE A 141 2.86 -14.35 0.87
CA ILE A 141 2.32 -13.47 -0.17
C ILE A 141 1.42 -12.40 0.45
N PHE A 142 0.99 -11.41 -0.35
CA PHE A 142 0.16 -10.31 0.17
C PHE A 142 -1.18 -10.80 0.74
N SER A 143 -1.80 -11.82 0.12
CA SER A 143 -3.10 -12.34 0.57
C SER A 143 -3.01 -13.05 1.92
N ASP A 144 -1.90 -13.75 2.21
CA ASP A 144 -1.68 -14.37 3.52
C ASP A 144 -1.57 -13.30 4.61
N ARG A 145 -0.88 -12.19 4.31
CA ARG A 145 -0.74 -11.06 5.23
C ARG A 145 -2.08 -10.35 5.48
N ILE A 146 -2.97 -10.29 4.49
CA ILE A 146 -4.34 -9.80 4.66
C ILE A 146 -5.13 -10.74 5.59
N TRP A 147 -5.05 -12.05 5.38
CA TRP A 147 -5.68 -13.05 6.25
C TRP A 147 -5.20 -12.94 7.70
N ASP A 148 -3.88 -12.87 7.91
CA ASP A 148 -3.28 -12.72 9.23
C ASP A 148 -3.76 -11.45 9.94
N ASN A 149 -3.79 -10.31 9.22
CA ASN A 149 -4.32 -9.07 9.75
C ASN A 149 -5.80 -9.23 10.12
N LYS A 150 -6.62 -9.85 9.27
CA LYS A 150 -8.04 -10.05 9.58
C LYS A 150 -8.27 -10.95 10.78
N ASN A 151 -7.52 -12.04 10.90
CA ASN A 151 -7.60 -12.93 12.06
C ASN A 151 -7.27 -12.20 13.36
N LYS A 152 -6.27 -11.30 13.35
CA LYS A 152 -5.93 -10.43 14.48
C LYS A 152 -7.08 -9.46 14.80
N VAL A 153 -7.70 -8.85 13.80
CA VAL A 153 -8.86 -7.95 13.98
C VAL A 153 -10.06 -8.71 14.56
N ALA A 154 -10.38 -9.88 14.02
CA ALA A 154 -11.47 -10.73 14.51
C ALA A 154 -11.27 -11.09 15.98
N LYS A 155 -10.05 -11.52 16.35
CA LYS A 155 -9.72 -11.85 17.75
C LYS A 155 -9.89 -10.65 18.67
N LYS A 156 -9.44 -9.46 18.26
CA LYS A 156 -9.60 -8.22 19.02
C LYS A 156 -11.07 -7.84 19.18
N LEU A 157 -11.86 -7.81 18.11
CA LEU A 157 -13.28 -7.45 18.17
C LEU A 157 -14.08 -8.41 19.07
N LYS A 158 -13.85 -9.72 18.93
CA LYS A 158 -14.50 -10.75 19.76
C LYS A 158 -14.17 -10.58 21.25
N LEU A 159 -12.94 -10.18 21.57
CA LEU A 159 -12.54 -9.88 22.95
C LEU A 159 -13.30 -8.66 23.49
N GLU A 160 -13.38 -7.56 22.72
CA GLU A 160 -14.09 -6.35 23.17
C GLU A 160 -15.61 -6.61 23.32
N VAL A 161 -16.21 -7.42 22.45
CA VAL A 161 -17.60 -7.86 22.60
C VAL A 161 -17.79 -8.66 23.88
N LYS A 162 -16.88 -9.60 24.18
CA LYS A 162 -16.95 -10.38 25.43
C LYS A 162 -16.88 -9.46 26.66
N LYS A 163 -15.93 -8.52 26.68
CA LYS A 163 -15.78 -7.55 27.77
C LYS A 163 -17.04 -6.70 27.96
N PHE A 164 -17.62 -6.26 26.86
CA PHE A 164 -18.88 -5.51 26.86
C PHE A 164 -20.03 -6.31 27.49
N LEU A 165 -20.24 -7.56 27.07
CA LEU A 165 -21.30 -8.43 27.61
C LEU A 165 -21.05 -8.86 29.07
N ASN A 166 -19.80 -8.78 29.53
CA ASN A 166 -19.40 -9.03 30.92
C ASN A 166 -19.55 -7.80 31.83
N GLY A 167 -19.87 -6.61 31.29
CA GLY A 167 -19.87 -5.35 32.05
C GLY A 167 -18.47 -4.78 32.32
N GLU A 168 -17.41 -5.37 31.75
CA GLU A 168 -16.03 -4.84 31.86
C GLU A 168 -15.83 -3.59 30.97
N THR A 169 -16.70 -3.39 29.98
CA THR A 169 -16.71 -2.22 29.10
C THR A 169 -18.08 -1.59 29.15
N ASN A 170 -18.13 -0.33 29.58
CA ASN A 170 -19.40 0.39 29.67
C ASN A 170 -20.00 0.69 28.29
N LEU A 171 -21.32 0.94 28.29
CA LEU A 171 -22.12 1.23 27.10
C LEU A 171 -21.61 2.44 26.30
N ASN A 172 -21.12 3.47 27.01
CA ASN A 172 -20.64 4.71 26.38
C ASN A 172 -19.28 4.54 25.66
N ASN A 173 -18.53 3.48 25.96
CA ASN A 173 -17.18 3.26 25.44
C ASN A 173 -17.09 2.23 24.32
N ILE A 174 -18.02 1.27 24.24
CA ILE A 174 -17.93 0.16 23.27
C ILE A 174 -17.87 0.67 21.82
N GLU A 175 -18.65 1.70 21.49
CA GLU A 175 -18.64 2.28 20.14
C GLU A 175 -17.25 2.83 19.76
N LYS A 176 -16.65 3.62 20.66
CA LYS A 176 -15.32 4.20 20.48
C LYS A 176 -14.26 3.11 20.33
N ILE A 177 -14.34 2.04 21.13
CA ILE A 177 -13.41 0.91 21.08
C ILE A 177 -13.50 0.18 19.74
N ILE A 178 -14.70 -0.16 19.28
CA ILE A 178 -14.92 -0.85 18.00
C ILE A 178 -14.45 0.02 16.83
N LYS A 179 -14.80 1.32 16.83
CA LYS A 179 -14.26 2.32 15.88
C LYS A 179 -12.73 2.33 15.88
N GLY A 180 -12.12 2.33 17.06
CA GLY A 180 -10.66 2.27 17.22
C GLY A 180 -10.03 1.04 16.57
N LYS A 181 -10.60 -0.16 16.77
CA LYS A 181 -10.07 -1.39 16.13
C LYS A 181 -10.16 -1.35 14.61
N TYR A 182 -11.27 -0.82 14.07
CA TYR A 182 -11.43 -0.63 12.63
C TYR A 182 -10.51 0.45 12.05
N ASN A 183 -10.22 1.52 12.79
CA ASN A 183 -9.25 2.53 12.39
C ASN A 183 -7.83 1.93 12.31
N SER A 184 -7.44 1.09 13.29
CA SER A 184 -6.16 0.36 13.22
C SER A 184 -6.12 -0.62 12.04
N ASN A 185 -7.23 -1.31 11.75
CA ASN A 185 -7.35 -2.20 10.58
C ASN A 185 -7.18 -1.42 9.27
N ALA A 186 -7.87 -0.29 9.13
CA ALA A 186 -7.77 0.60 7.98
C ALA A 186 -6.32 1.08 7.74
N PHE A 187 -5.63 1.48 8.80
CA PHE A 187 -4.22 1.87 8.73
C PHE A 187 -3.33 0.71 8.27
N ASN A 188 -3.50 -0.48 8.84
CA ASN A 188 -2.74 -1.67 8.46
C ASN A 188 -2.96 -2.06 6.99
N THR A 189 -4.21 -2.04 6.53
CA THR A 189 -4.57 -2.31 5.13
C THR A 189 -3.94 -1.27 4.20
N LYS A 190 -4.07 0.02 4.51
CA LYS A 190 -3.47 1.09 3.70
C LYS A 190 -1.95 0.91 3.57
N ARG A 191 -1.27 0.65 4.69
CA ARG A 191 0.18 0.40 4.71
C ARG A 191 0.56 -0.83 3.88
N LEU A 192 -0.19 -1.92 4.00
CA LEU A 192 0.05 -3.15 3.24
C LEU A 192 -0.09 -2.87 1.74
N VAL A 193 -1.22 -2.30 1.30
CA VAL A 193 -1.46 -2.08 -0.13
C VAL A 193 -0.44 -1.13 -0.72
N ARG A 194 -0.10 -0.01 -0.07
CA ARG A 194 0.93 0.91 -0.55
C ARG A 194 2.30 0.26 -0.70
N THR A 195 2.68 -0.57 0.28
CA THR A 195 3.96 -1.28 0.25
C THR A 195 3.97 -2.31 -0.89
N GLU A 196 2.87 -3.04 -1.09
CA GLU A 196 2.76 -3.98 -2.20
C GLU A 196 2.71 -3.29 -3.56
N THR A 197 2.05 -2.13 -3.67
CA THR A 197 2.05 -1.28 -4.87
C THR A 197 3.48 -0.89 -5.25
N ALA A 198 4.25 -0.32 -4.31
CA ALA A 198 5.65 0.02 -4.54
C ALA A 198 6.46 -1.22 -4.97
N ARG A 199 6.25 -2.35 -4.32
CA ARG A 199 6.96 -3.61 -4.60
C ARG A 199 6.70 -4.10 -6.03
N VAL A 200 5.44 -4.15 -6.46
CA VAL A 200 5.13 -4.63 -7.81
C VAL A 200 5.57 -3.64 -8.88
N MET A 201 5.57 -2.34 -8.59
CA MET A 201 6.13 -1.32 -9.49
C MET A 201 7.62 -1.55 -9.71
N GLU A 202 8.40 -1.71 -8.65
CA GLU A 202 9.84 -1.93 -8.80
C GLU A 202 10.15 -3.30 -9.41
N GLN A 203 9.38 -4.34 -9.12
CA GLN A 203 9.55 -5.64 -9.81
C GLN A 203 9.23 -5.56 -11.30
N ALA A 204 8.20 -4.81 -11.69
CA ALA A 204 7.91 -4.52 -13.10
C ALA A 204 9.06 -3.73 -13.74
N ASN A 205 9.63 -2.78 -13.00
CA ASN A 205 10.77 -1.97 -13.42
C ASN A 205 12.03 -2.82 -13.65
N GLU A 206 12.35 -3.74 -12.73
CA GLU A 206 13.49 -4.65 -12.84
C GLU A 206 13.35 -5.63 -14.01
N VAL A 207 12.13 -6.16 -14.19
CA VAL A 207 11.81 -6.99 -15.34
C VAL A 207 12.02 -6.24 -16.65
N PHE A 208 11.51 -5.01 -16.74
CA PHE A 208 11.72 -4.15 -17.89
C PHE A 208 13.22 -3.85 -18.12
N ALA A 209 13.95 -3.51 -17.06
CA ALA A 209 15.37 -3.20 -17.10
C ALA A 209 16.20 -4.38 -17.63
N LYS A 210 15.91 -5.60 -17.13
CA LYS A 210 16.53 -6.84 -17.60
C LYS A 210 16.28 -7.09 -19.08
N GLU A 211 15.02 -6.98 -19.51
CA GLU A 211 14.62 -7.32 -20.88
C GLU A 211 15.17 -6.34 -21.94
N ASN A 212 15.62 -5.16 -21.50
CA ASN A 212 16.18 -4.09 -22.33
C ASN A 212 17.66 -3.82 -22.06
N ASN A 213 18.35 -4.72 -21.33
CA ASN A 213 19.79 -4.61 -21.05
C ASN A 213 20.20 -3.27 -20.42
N ILE A 214 19.34 -2.71 -19.55
CA ILE A 214 19.67 -1.50 -18.79
C ILE A 214 20.86 -1.83 -17.88
N LYS A 215 21.93 -1.04 -17.99
CA LYS A 215 23.16 -1.26 -17.21
C LYS A 215 23.19 -0.50 -15.90
N TYR A 216 22.54 0.66 -15.83
CA TYR A 216 22.63 1.57 -14.69
C TYR A 216 21.24 2.03 -14.24
N GLN A 217 21.05 2.13 -12.93
CA GLN A 217 19.84 2.66 -12.31
C GLN A 217 20.20 3.64 -11.20
N LEU A 218 19.47 4.75 -11.17
CA LEU A 218 19.55 5.77 -10.14
C LEU A 218 18.51 5.47 -9.05
N PHE A 219 18.93 5.47 -7.79
CA PHE A 219 18.00 5.48 -6.67
C PHE A 219 17.41 6.88 -6.47
N SER A 220 16.09 6.95 -6.49
CA SER A 220 15.32 8.20 -6.46
C SER A 220 14.30 8.17 -5.32
N ALA A 221 14.64 8.76 -4.17
CA ALA A 221 13.75 8.97 -3.03
C ALA A 221 12.80 10.17 -3.18
N THR A 222 11.51 9.97 -2.94
CA THR A 222 10.49 11.03 -3.10
C THR A 222 10.85 12.35 -2.39
N LEU A 223 10.78 13.50 -3.07
CA LEU A 223 11.00 14.80 -2.42
C LEU A 223 9.75 15.26 -1.65
N ASP A 224 9.65 14.90 -0.37
CA ASP A 224 8.67 15.41 0.60
C ASP A 224 9.09 15.13 2.06
N ASN A 225 8.31 15.63 3.02
CA ASN A 225 8.60 15.54 4.45
C ASN A 225 8.43 14.13 5.05
N SER A 226 8.05 13.14 4.24
CA SER A 226 7.78 11.76 4.69
C SER A 226 8.79 10.76 4.17
N THR A 227 9.85 11.21 3.50
CA THR A 227 10.95 10.33 3.08
C THR A 227 11.80 9.95 4.27
N SER A 228 12.09 8.65 4.38
CA SER A 228 12.89 8.10 5.47
C SER A 228 14.37 8.41 5.30
N GLU A 229 15.10 8.40 6.42
CA GLU A 229 16.57 8.54 6.43
C GLU A 229 17.23 7.51 5.50
N ILE A 230 16.81 6.24 5.59
CA ILE A 230 17.30 5.16 4.71
C ILE A 230 17.17 5.54 3.23
N CYS A 231 16.04 6.12 2.83
CA CYS A 231 15.83 6.51 1.44
C CYS A 231 16.54 7.80 1.07
N SER A 232 16.60 8.80 1.96
CA SER A 232 17.30 10.04 1.69
C SER A 232 18.80 9.84 1.54
N ASP A 233 19.38 8.89 2.29
CA ASP A 233 20.81 8.61 2.26
C ASP A 233 21.23 7.92 0.95
N LEU A 234 20.33 7.11 0.37
CA LEU A 234 20.54 6.45 -0.92
C LEU A 234 20.18 7.35 -2.12
N ASP A 235 19.55 8.51 -1.91
CA ASP A 235 19.08 9.35 -3.00
C ASP A 235 20.24 9.91 -3.82
N GLY A 236 20.20 9.70 -5.14
CA GLY A 236 21.26 10.17 -6.03
C GLY A 236 22.32 9.11 -6.36
N GLU A 237 22.34 7.99 -5.64
CA GLU A 237 23.28 6.90 -5.88
C GLU A 237 22.94 6.13 -7.17
N ILE A 238 23.98 5.77 -7.93
CA ILE A 238 23.86 5.04 -9.20
C ILE A 238 24.42 3.64 -8.99
N PHE A 239 23.59 2.65 -9.28
CA PHE A 239 23.92 1.23 -9.16
C PHE A 239 24.01 0.59 -10.54
N GLU A 240 24.90 -0.39 -10.67
CA GLU A 240 24.88 -1.31 -11.80
C GLU A 240 23.69 -2.28 -11.65
N TYR A 241 23.07 -2.68 -12.75
CA TYR A 241 21.86 -3.51 -12.70
C TYR A 241 22.10 -4.84 -11.97
N TYR A 242 23.28 -5.45 -12.15
CA TYR A 242 23.67 -6.73 -11.54
C TYR A 242 24.43 -6.58 -10.22
N ASP A 243 24.50 -5.36 -9.65
CA ASP A 243 25.09 -5.16 -8.33
C ASP A 243 24.24 -5.87 -7.26
N SER A 244 24.86 -6.79 -6.53
CA SER A 244 24.21 -7.55 -5.46
C SER A 244 23.77 -6.69 -4.28
N ASN A 245 24.40 -5.51 -4.10
CA ASN A 245 24.09 -4.57 -3.04
C ASN A 245 23.07 -3.50 -3.46
N LYS A 246 22.60 -3.52 -4.71
CA LYS A 246 21.62 -2.55 -5.22
C LYS A 246 20.32 -2.62 -4.40
N PRO A 247 19.92 -1.53 -3.71
CA PRO A 247 18.66 -1.49 -2.98
C PRO A 247 17.49 -1.42 -3.96
N ILE A 248 16.53 -2.34 -3.83
CA ILE A 248 15.30 -2.36 -4.62
C ILE A 248 14.13 -1.95 -3.71
N PRO A 249 13.51 -0.77 -3.91
CA PRO A 249 12.34 -0.38 -3.14
C PRO A 249 11.17 -1.38 -3.29
N PRO A 250 10.26 -1.46 -2.29
CA PRO A 250 10.22 -0.70 -1.06
C PRO A 250 11.22 -1.24 -0.02
N LEU A 251 12.02 -0.35 0.58
CA LEU A 251 12.98 -0.70 1.64
C LEU A 251 12.33 -0.74 3.04
N HIS A 252 11.16 -0.11 3.18
CA HIS A 252 10.41 -0.02 4.42
C HIS A 252 8.91 0.13 4.11
N PRO A 253 8.02 -0.07 5.10
CA PRO A 253 6.61 0.19 4.91
C PRO A 253 6.35 1.65 4.47
N ASN A 254 5.43 1.84 3.52
CA ASN A 254 5.14 3.14 2.88
C ASN A 254 6.31 3.77 2.10
N CYS A 255 7.36 3.03 1.76
CA CYS A 255 8.41 3.53 0.86
C CYS A 255 7.81 3.89 -0.51
N ARG A 256 8.21 5.05 -1.04
CA ARG A 256 7.78 5.60 -2.34
C ARG A 256 8.96 5.92 -3.25
N SER A 257 10.17 5.53 -2.84
CA SER A 257 11.38 5.61 -3.65
C SER A 257 11.26 4.67 -4.85
N THR A 258 11.97 4.99 -5.92
CA THR A 258 11.92 4.25 -7.18
C THR A 258 13.31 4.19 -7.81
N LEU A 259 13.58 3.14 -8.59
CA LEU A 259 14.77 3.08 -9.43
C LEU A 259 14.48 3.72 -10.80
N ILE A 260 15.35 4.60 -11.26
CA ILE A 260 15.25 5.23 -12.59
C ILE A 260 16.33 4.64 -13.49
N SER A 261 15.93 3.95 -14.55
CA SER A 261 16.85 3.43 -15.57
C SER A 261 17.60 4.56 -16.27
N LEU A 262 18.93 4.46 -16.36
CA LEU A 262 19.80 5.45 -16.98
C LEU A 262 20.41 4.93 -18.29
N PRO A 263 20.66 5.82 -19.28
CA PRO A 263 21.36 5.47 -20.52
C PRO A 263 22.87 5.22 -20.31
N SER A 264 23.48 5.88 -19.33
CA SER A 264 24.89 5.72 -18.95
C SER A 264 25.11 6.16 -17.50
N LYS A 265 26.25 5.80 -16.91
CA LYS A 265 26.61 6.14 -15.53
C LYS A 265 26.77 7.65 -15.30
N GLU A 266 27.22 8.37 -16.32
CA GLU A 266 27.49 9.81 -16.27
C GLU A 266 26.21 10.64 -16.46
N TYR A 267 25.11 10.02 -16.90
CA TYR A 267 23.87 10.73 -17.12
C TYR A 267 23.25 11.18 -15.79
N LYS A 268 22.86 12.45 -15.72
CA LYS A 268 22.13 13.02 -14.59
C LYS A 268 20.76 13.52 -15.07
N PRO A 269 19.68 13.15 -14.35
CA PRO A 269 18.39 13.81 -14.50
C PRO A 269 18.50 15.34 -14.50
N LYS A 270 17.74 16.02 -15.36
CA LYS A 270 17.66 17.49 -15.35
C LYS A 270 16.67 18.05 -14.34
N THR A 271 15.52 17.38 -14.21
CA THR A 271 14.42 17.83 -13.34
C THR A 271 13.92 16.70 -12.45
N ARG A 272 13.19 17.07 -11.40
CA ARG A 272 12.45 16.18 -10.50
C ARG A 272 11.22 16.89 -9.94
N LEU A 273 10.20 16.13 -9.56
CA LEU A 273 9.00 16.65 -8.91
C LEU A 273 9.22 16.92 -7.42
N ASN A 274 8.94 18.15 -6.97
CA ASN A 274 8.75 18.47 -5.55
C ASN A 274 7.31 18.06 -5.15
N ASN A 275 7.17 17.10 -4.23
CA ASN A 275 5.85 16.60 -3.84
C ASN A 275 5.15 17.48 -2.78
N ILE A 276 5.82 18.50 -2.23
CA ILE A 276 5.19 19.54 -1.42
C ILE A 276 4.48 20.54 -2.35
N THR A 277 5.25 21.23 -3.22
CA THR A 277 4.73 22.32 -4.08
C THR A 277 3.97 21.80 -5.30
N LYS A 278 4.18 20.52 -5.67
CA LYS A 278 3.68 19.87 -6.90
C LYS A 278 4.30 20.41 -8.19
N GLU A 279 5.40 21.14 -8.09
CA GLU A 279 6.13 21.71 -9.23
C GLU A 279 7.35 20.87 -9.61
N ARG A 280 7.73 20.92 -10.90
CA ARG A 280 9.01 20.39 -11.37
C ARG A 280 10.11 21.40 -11.09
N ILE A 281 11.16 20.95 -10.43
CA ILE A 281 12.34 21.73 -10.10
C ILE A 281 13.57 21.14 -10.79
N ASN A 282 14.66 21.91 -10.83
CA ASN A 282 15.96 21.39 -11.23
C ASN A 282 16.35 20.22 -10.32
N TYR A 283 16.96 19.20 -10.92
CA TYR A 283 17.39 18.02 -10.19
C TYR A 283 18.40 18.40 -9.12
N LYS A 284 18.19 17.86 -7.94
CA LYS A 284 19.06 17.93 -6.78
C LYS A 284 18.80 16.71 -5.91
N THR A 285 19.78 16.37 -5.07
CA THR A 285 19.61 15.28 -4.11
C THR A 285 18.55 15.65 -3.07
N TYR A 286 18.03 14.66 -2.38
CA TYR A 286 17.09 14.88 -1.29
C TYR A 286 17.69 15.78 -0.21
N GLN A 287 18.99 15.62 0.12
CA GLN A 287 19.66 16.44 1.13
C GLN A 287 19.77 17.90 0.71
N ASP A 288 20.17 18.17 -0.53
CA ASP A 288 20.21 19.55 -1.06
C ASP A 288 18.82 20.18 -1.08
N TRP A 289 17.81 19.42 -1.53
CA TRP A 289 16.42 19.88 -1.53
C TRP A 289 15.93 20.19 -0.12
N LYS A 290 16.22 19.32 0.85
CA LYS A 290 15.77 19.46 2.24
C LYS A 290 16.29 20.76 2.88
N VAL A 291 17.57 21.09 2.66
CA VAL A 291 18.19 22.34 3.15
C VAL A 291 17.46 23.58 2.61
N GLU A 292 17.07 23.57 1.33
CA GLU A 292 16.36 24.71 0.72
C GLU A 292 14.91 24.87 1.19
N GLN A 293 14.32 23.84 1.79
CA GLN A 293 12.94 23.91 2.29
C GLN A 293 12.87 24.32 3.78
N ASP A 294 14.01 24.60 4.43
CA ASP A 294 14.12 24.78 5.89
C ASP A 294 13.56 23.58 6.68
N LEU A 295 13.79 22.35 6.20
CA LEU A 295 13.27 21.09 6.75
C LEU A 295 14.35 20.16 7.32
#